data_AF-A0A7Y5Q9P4-F1
#
_entry.id   AF-A0A7Y5Q9P4-F1
#
_cell.length_a   1.000
_cell.length_b   1.000
_cell.length_c   1.000
_cell.angle_alpha   90.00
_cell.angle_beta   90.00
_cell.angle_gamma   90.00
#
_symmetry.space_group_name_H-M   'P 1'
#
loop_
_entity.id
_entity.type
_entity.pdbx_description
1 polymer ?
#
loop_
_entity_poly.entity_id
_entity_poly.type
_entity_poly.pdbx_seq_one_letter_code
_entity_poly.pdbx_strand_id
1 'polypeptide(L)'
;MHKVLWFLIGLLLAAPGLILAQGESLSQPEIDRISHSVVLVLNLVDDEVVSTGSGTIMTPNGQIYTNRHVVEGGEDFAVLMIEDIGEQPVLRYYATPTLVHDELDLAILQINRDADGARIDPNSLNLPVIEMAGAAPSIGSRIFVFGFPGIGDGYMVLTSGAITTIQNGNLNGERIPLWYQTDAQISPGNSGGLAVNSEGRMVGIPTAVRSEERTLGRLGGILTATAIQSALYTAVAAVPTLTAPQLEATSSAPNVPPPDQPTGQTQLVIDLTNVEHNVTQDGAVGMLAHVSVRAIGFRGVPLRTAIFLSWDDGAPMLASNRTAASNRTTEGQLTSQQILTPGFDDTIYDDAWFFIPYSLFPEGQTGSRGAYVEAQIGVDGQDFSAISDRATFNYTFPNAQLVVNLLRIEHNAVQDNAQGMRVYGYVNAVGYRGTPIRVALFLYWGDGTPISGANAPSDFQTTDGSLTVQDVVTPSYDDSEWSEFWFFVPYDYFPGGLTGIQDAYAQLELGVDGEPFSTWSFTESFELNYN
;
A
#
# COMPACT_ATOMS: atom_id res chain seq x y z
N MET A 1 61.31 61.66 -31.46
CA MET A 1 60.76 60.35 -31.87
C MET A 1 59.59 60.04 -30.94
N HIS A 2 58.36 60.28 -31.42
CA HIS A 2 57.22 59.34 -31.46
C HIS A 2 56.67 58.91 -30.07
N LYS A 3 55.52 59.48 -29.65
CA LYS A 3 54.12 59.04 -29.92
C LYS A 3 53.67 57.97 -28.89
N VAL A 4 52.78 58.25 -27.93
CA VAL A 4 51.31 58.44 -28.00
C VAL A 4 50.51 57.16 -27.65
N LEU A 5 49.56 57.34 -26.73
CA LEU A 5 48.26 56.67 -26.47
C LEU A 5 48.14 55.32 -25.71
N TRP A 6 47.55 55.32 -24.49
CA TRP A 6 46.15 54.98 -24.05
C TRP A 6 45.85 53.45 -24.17
N PHE A 7 45.13 52.71 -23.32
CA PHE A 7 43.91 52.88 -22.52
C PHE A 7 43.80 51.63 -21.59
N LEU A 8 43.33 51.73 -20.34
CA LEU A 8 42.54 50.63 -19.71
C LEU A 8 41.77 51.15 -18.48
N ILE A 9 40.47 51.31 -18.71
CA ILE A 9 39.34 51.26 -17.76
C ILE A 9 39.43 49.90 -17.04
N GLY A 10 39.46 49.76 -15.71
CA GLY A 10 38.38 50.06 -14.76
C GLY A 10 37.63 48.76 -14.42
N LEU A 11 37.71 48.29 -13.16
CA LEU A 11 36.57 47.77 -12.40
C LEU A 11 36.96 47.51 -10.94
N LEU A 12 36.32 48.23 -10.02
CA LEU A 12 36.29 47.94 -8.60
C LEU A 12 35.30 46.78 -8.41
N LEU A 13 35.79 45.57 -8.11
CA LEU A 13 34.91 44.46 -7.72
C LEU A 13 34.61 44.59 -6.22
N ALA A 14 33.42 45.07 -5.91
CA ALA A 14 32.78 44.82 -4.63
C ALA A 14 32.51 43.31 -4.53
N ALA A 15 33.15 42.63 -3.58
CA ALA A 15 32.81 41.26 -3.25
C ALA A 15 31.39 41.25 -2.65
N PRO A 16 30.41 40.54 -3.25
CA PRO A 16 29.18 40.27 -2.54
C PRO A 16 29.51 39.30 -1.41
N GLY A 17 29.16 39.67 -0.18
CA GLY A 17 29.16 38.75 0.94
C GLY A 17 28.32 37.53 0.58
N LEU A 18 28.95 36.37 0.59
CA LEU A 18 28.29 35.10 0.40
C LEU A 18 27.43 34.85 1.65
N ILE A 19 26.14 35.18 1.58
CA ILE A 19 25.16 34.69 2.55
C ILE A 19 24.94 33.22 2.18
N LEU A 20 25.62 32.32 2.88
CA LEU A 20 25.27 30.91 2.86
C LEU A 20 23.97 30.77 3.64
N ALA A 21 22.85 30.59 2.93
CA ALA A 21 21.63 30.09 3.54
C ALA A 21 21.97 28.69 4.11
N GLN A 22 22.13 28.58 5.43
CA GLN A 22 22.17 27.28 6.10
C GLN A 22 20.81 26.63 5.85
N GLY A 23 20.80 25.47 5.19
CA GLY A 23 19.58 24.74 4.92
C GLY A 23 18.86 24.41 6.23
N GLU A 24 17.58 24.80 6.32
CA GLU A 24 16.70 24.44 7.43
C GLU A 24 16.66 22.91 7.57
N SER A 25 17.34 22.38 8.59
CA SER A 25 17.41 20.95 8.91
C SER A 25 17.17 20.77 10.41
N LEU A 26 16.44 19.72 10.78
CA LEU A 26 16.23 19.35 12.17
C LEU A 26 17.54 18.82 12.77
N SER A 27 17.83 19.19 14.01
CA SER A 27 18.94 18.62 14.74
C SER A 27 18.65 17.18 15.18
N GLN A 28 19.67 16.34 15.37
CA GLN A 28 19.46 14.95 15.82
C GLN A 28 18.68 14.85 17.15
N PRO A 29 18.93 15.72 18.16
CA PRO A 29 18.11 15.73 19.37
C PRO A 29 16.64 16.11 19.13
N GLU A 30 16.36 16.94 18.13
CA GLU A 30 14.96 17.26 17.76
C GLU A 30 14.29 16.10 17.05
N ILE A 31 15.00 15.43 16.14
CA ILE A 31 14.51 14.21 15.47
C ILE A 31 14.14 13.16 16.53
N ASP A 32 15.03 12.95 17.51
CA ASP A 32 14.80 12.02 18.62
C ASP A 32 13.62 12.46 19.52
N ARG A 33 13.54 13.74 19.89
CA ARG A 33 12.39 14.26 20.66
C ARG A 33 11.06 14.03 19.92
N ILE A 34 11.04 14.27 18.62
CA ILE A 34 9.83 14.16 17.78
C ILE A 34 9.45 12.70 17.60
N SER A 35 10.40 11.79 17.37
CA SER A 35 10.15 10.37 17.11
C SER A 35 9.37 9.70 18.24
N HIS A 36 9.65 10.06 19.51
CA HIS A 36 8.93 9.52 20.67
C HIS A 36 7.44 9.88 20.71
N SER A 37 6.99 10.88 19.95
CA SER A 37 5.57 11.22 19.80
C SER A 37 4.88 10.50 18.64
N VAL A 38 5.62 9.76 17.81
CA VAL A 38 5.10 9.02 16.66
C VAL A 38 4.96 7.55 17.03
N VAL A 39 3.84 6.95 16.68
CA VAL A 39 3.51 5.56 17.05
C VAL A 39 3.13 4.74 15.83
N LEU A 40 3.41 3.44 15.88
CA LEU A 40 2.86 2.46 14.95
C LEU A 40 1.54 1.95 15.53
N VAL A 41 0.49 2.03 14.72
CA VAL A 41 -0.88 1.62 15.08
C VAL A 41 -1.21 0.34 14.31
N LEU A 42 -1.56 -0.71 15.05
CA LEU A 42 -2.03 -1.97 14.49
C LEU A 42 -3.51 -2.13 14.81
N ASN A 43 -4.33 -2.32 13.78
CA ASN A 43 -5.73 -2.67 13.93
C ASN A 43 -5.85 -4.17 14.20
N LEU A 44 -6.45 -4.53 15.32
CA LEU A 44 -6.59 -5.91 15.76
C LEU A 44 -8.05 -6.35 15.61
N VAL A 45 -8.27 -7.42 14.86
CA VAL A 45 -9.56 -8.12 14.78
C VAL A 45 -9.30 -9.57 15.12
N ASP A 46 -9.94 -10.06 16.18
CA ASP A 46 -9.73 -11.42 16.71
C ASP A 46 -8.25 -11.78 16.94
N ASP A 47 -7.49 -10.82 17.50
CA ASP A 47 -6.03 -10.91 17.75
C ASP A 47 -5.15 -11.00 16.49
N GLU A 48 -5.71 -10.88 15.28
CA GLU A 48 -4.97 -10.76 14.03
C GLU A 48 -4.83 -9.29 13.58
N VAL A 49 -3.66 -8.96 13.02
CA VAL A 49 -3.41 -7.63 12.46
C VAL A 49 -4.06 -7.53 11.08
N VAL A 50 -5.11 -6.71 10.95
CA VAL A 50 -5.85 -6.53 9.69
C VAL A 50 -5.49 -5.27 8.91
N SER A 51 -4.97 -4.25 9.60
CA SER A 51 -4.41 -3.05 8.99
C SER A 51 -3.35 -2.43 9.88
N THR A 52 -2.44 -1.67 9.28
CA THR A 52 -1.35 -0.98 9.97
C THR A 52 -1.23 0.45 9.48
N GLY A 53 -0.91 1.38 10.37
CA GLY A 53 -0.65 2.77 10.01
C GLY A 53 0.18 3.48 11.08
N SER A 54 0.37 4.78 10.92
CA SER A 54 1.04 5.61 11.91
C SER A 54 0.04 6.39 12.76
N GLY A 55 0.49 6.88 13.90
CA GLY A 55 -0.25 7.79 14.77
C GLY A 55 0.68 8.84 15.37
N THR A 56 0.10 9.93 15.86
CA THR A 56 0.83 10.97 16.60
C THR A 56 0.19 11.21 17.97
N ILE A 57 0.98 11.14 19.04
CA ILE A 57 0.55 11.46 20.40
C ILE A 57 0.45 12.98 20.55
N MET A 58 -0.77 13.48 20.76
CA MET A 58 -1.07 14.90 20.81
C MET A 58 -1.27 15.45 22.21
N THR A 59 -1.52 14.58 23.19
CA THR A 59 -1.76 14.98 24.57
C THR A 59 -1.04 14.08 25.56
N PRO A 60 -0.62 14.60 26.73
CA PRO A 60 0.09 13.80 27.73
C PRO A 60 -0.77 12.67 28.31
N ASN A 61 -2.10 12.75 28.16
CA ASN A 61 -3.04 11.71 28.55
C ASN A 61 -3.34 10.69 27.45
N GLY A 62 -2.61 10.70 26.33
CA GLY A 62 -2.64 9.62 25.34
C GLY A 62 -3.75 9.70 24.30
N GLN A 63 -4.15 10.91 23.89
CA GLN A 63 -4.87 11.07 22.62
C GLN A 63 -3.88 10.95 21.46
N ILE A 64 -4.18 10.04 20.55
CA ILE A 64 -3.42 9.79 19.33
C ILE A 64 -4.25 10.24 18.14
N TYR A 65 -3.69 11.09 17.30
CA TYR A 65 -4.32 11.42 16.02
C TYR A 65 -3.78 10.51 14.93
N THR A 66 -4.66 10.02 14.08
CA THR A 66 -4.33 9.15 12.94
C THR A 66 -5.37 9.36 11.83
N ASN A 67 -5.31 8.59 10.74
CA ASN A 67 -6.32 8.65 9.71
C ASN A 67 -7.52 7.75 10.01
N ARG A 68 -8.69 8.13 9.50
CA ARG A 68 -9.93 7.34 9.60
C ARG A 68 -9.76 5.97 8.93
N HIS A 69 -9.14 5.90 7.77
CA HIS A 69 -8.89 4.61 7.08
C HIS A 69 -7.93 3.69 7.84
N VAL A 70 -7.06 4.21 8.72
CA VAL A 70 -6.18 3.37 9.57
C VAL A 70 -7.00 2.64 10.62
N VAL A 71 -8.06 3.27 11.13
CA VAL A 71 -8.90 2.75 12.21
C VAL A 71 -10.20 2.10 11.71
N GLU A 72 -10.36 1.96 10.40
CA GLU A 72 -11.60 1.46 9.79
C GLU A 72 -11.85 -0.01 10.16
N GLY A 73 -13.08 -0.31 10.60
CA GLY A 73 -13.49 -1.66 10.98
C GLY A 73 -12.88 -2.20 12.28
N GLY A 74 -12.05 -1.42 12.98
CA GLY A 74 -11.41 -1.81 14.23
C GLY A 74 -12.03 -1.14 15.45
N GLU A 75 -12.14 -1.90 16.55
CA GLU A 75 -12.56 -1.37 17.85
C GLU A 75 -11.40 -1.30 18.86
N ASP A 76 -10.32 -2.05 18.61
CA ASP A 76 -9.14 -2.12 19.47
C ASP A 76 -7.85 -2.02 18.66
N PHE A 77 -6.91 -1.22 19.18
CA PHE A 77 -5.69 -0.86 18.46
C PHE A 77 -4.47 -1.05 19.34
N ALA A 78 -3.54 -1.87 18.90
CA ALA A 78 -2.22 -1.96 19.53
C ALA A 78 -1.38 -0.74 19.13
N VAL A 79 -0.81 -0.08 20.14
CA VAL A 79 0.01 1.12 20.01
C VAL A 79 1.45 0.77 20.36
N LEU A 80 2.30 0.78 19.33
CA LEU A 80 3.72 0.50 19.45
C LEU A 80 4.49 1.83 19.46
N MET A 81 5.40 1.99 20.43
CA MET A 81 6.17 3.23 20.63
C MET A 81 7.66 2.98 20.46
N ILE A 82 8.36 4.03 20.04
CA ILE A 82 9.83 4.04 19.92
C ILE A 82 10.46 4.23 21.30
N GLU A 83 11.45 3.40 21.61
CA GLU A 83 12.37 3.60 22.75
C GLU A 83 13.77 4.05 22.28
N ASP A 84 14.22 3.54 21.13
CA ASP A 84 15.40 3.98 20.40
C ASP A 84 15.04 4.12 18.91
N ILE A 85 15.36 5.26 18.31
CA ILE A 85 15.09 5.54 16.89
C ILE A 85 15.75 4.55 15.93
N GLY A 86 16.82 3.88 16.36
CA GLY A 86 17.52 2.85 15.60
C GLY A 86 16.89 1.45 15.69
N GLU A 87 15.84 1.27 16.48
CA GLU A 87 15.19 -0.02 16.72
C GLU A 87 13.71 -0.01 16.30
N GLN A 88 13.11 -1.20 16.16
CA GLN A 88 11.69 -1.34 15.90
C GLN A 88 10.87 -0.90 17.14
N PRO A 89 9.67 -0.32 16.94
CA PRO A 89 8.84 0.12 18.05
C PRO A 89 8.29 -1.09 18.81
N VAL A 90 8.06 -0.92 20.10
CA VAL A 90 7.58 -1.97 21.01
C VAL A 90 6.16 -1.71 21.45
N LEU A 91 5.37 -2.77 21.64
CA LEU A 91 4.01 -2.65 22.18
C LEU A 91 4.05 -2.02 23.57
N ARG A 92 3.36 -0.90 23.76
CA ARG A 92 3.27 -0.23 25.07
C ARG A 92 1.84 -0.10 25.57
N TYR A 93 0.88 0.06 24.67
CA TYR A 93 -0.49 0.38 25.04
C TYR A 93 -1.49 -0.22 24.06
N TYR A 94 -2.76 -0.23 24.47
CA TYR A 94 -3.90 -0.33 23.57
C TYR A 94 -4.76 0.93 23.65
N ALA A 95 -5.40 1.26 22.54
CA ALA A 95 -6.24 2.44 22.39
C ALA A 95 -7.56 2.11 21.69
N THR A 96 -8.58 2.92 21.95
CA THR A 96 -9.90 2.81 21.31
C THR A 96 -10.28 4.13 20.65
N PRO A 97 -11.08 4.11 19.57
CA PRO A 97 -11.48 5.33 18.89
C PRO A 97 -12.43 6.16 19.76
N THR A 98 -12.23 7.47 19.77
CA THR A 98 -13.05 8.46 20.49
C THR A 98 -13.68 9.49 19.58
N LEU A 99 -13.08 9.70 18.41
CA LEU A 99 -13.62 10.54 17.35
C LEU A 99 -13.19 9.97 16.00
N VAL A 100 -14.11 9.94 15.05
CA VAL A 100 -13.86 9.60 13.66
C VAL A 100 -14.54 10.67 12.82
N HIS A 101 -13.80 11.29 11.90
CA HIS A 101 -14.27 12.35 11.04
C HIS A 101 -14.08 11.94 9.58
N ASP A 102 -15.15 11.44 8.98
CA ASP A 102 -15.09 10.76 7.69
C ASP A 102 -14.58 11.67 6.56
N GLU A 103 -15.12 12.89 6.45
CA GLU A 103 -14.79 13.82 5.36
C GLU A 103 -13.32 14.27 5.33
N LEU A 104 -12.66 14.26 6.49
CA LEU A 104 -11.28 14.73 6.63
C LEU A 104 -10.30 13.55 6.72
N ASP A 105 -10.80 12.32 6.67
CA ASP A 105 -10.02 11.12 6.90
C ASP A 105 -9.19 11.20 8.20
N LEU A 106 -9.81 11.68 9.28
CA LEU A 106 -9.19 11.91 10.58
C LEU A 106 -9.83 11.02 11.65
N ALA A 107 -9.02 10.43 12.52
CA ALA A 107 -9.49 9.75 13.71
C ALA A 107 -8.65 10.11 14.95
N ILE A 108 -9.27 10.02 16.12
CA ILE A 108 -8.62 10.15 17.42
C ILE A 108 -8.83 8.87 18.21
N LEU A 109 -7.71 8.24 18.56
CA LEU A 109 -7.66 7.14 19.49
C LEU A 109 -7.32 7.65 20.90
N GLN A 110 -7.84 6.97 21.92
CA GLN A 110 -7.52 7.22 23.31
C GLN A 110 -6.88 5.98 23.90
N ILE A 111 -5.64 6.10 24.37
CA ILE A 111 -4.97 5.06 25.14
C ILE A 111 -5.78 4.78 26.42
N ASN A 112 -6.08 3.51 26.66
CA ASN A 112 -6.91 3.09 27.80
C ASN A 112 -6.42 1.80 28.47
N ARG A 113 -5.43 1.10 27.91
CA ARG A 113 -4.78 -0.08 28.50
C ARG A 113 -3.27 -0.06 28.32
N ASP A 114 -2.55 -0.71 29.23
CA ASP A 114 -1.12 -1.02 29.08
C ASP A 114 -0.86 -2.25 28.19
N ALA A 115 0.40 -2.60 27.97
CA ALA A 115 0.82 -3.72 27.12
C ALA A 115 0.34 -5.10 27.63
N ASP A 116 0.02 -5.23 28.91
CA ASP A 116 -0.54 -6.45 29.50
C ASP A 116 -2.08 -6.49 29.41
N GLY A 117 -2.70 -5.45 28.81
CA GLY A 117 -4.13 -5.31 28.64
C GLY A 117 -4.85 -4.78 29.90
N ALA A 118 -4.13 -4.37 30.95
CA ALA A 118 -4.73 -3.81 32.14
C ALA A 118 -5.19 -2.37 31.88
N ARG A 119 -6.39 -2.02 32.38
CA ARG A 119 -6.93 -0.65 32.25
C ARG A 119 -6.06 0.34 33.00
N ILE A 120 -5.82 1.48 32.36
CA ILE A 120 -5.04 2.59 32.91
C ILE A 120 -5.89 3.86 32.99
N ASP A 121 -5.59 4.71 33.97
CA ASP A 121 -6.13 6.08 34.01
C ASP A 121 -5.33 6.95 33.03
N PRO A 122 -5.95 7.49 31.96
CA PRO A 122 -5.26 8.34 30.99
C PRO A 122 -4.49 9.50 31.63
N ASN A 123 -4.98 10.05 32.75
CA ASN A 123 -4.35 11.18 33.42
C ASN A 123 -3.00 10.83 34.09
N SER A 124 -2.65 9.55 34.15
CA SER A 124 -1.40 9.06 34.76
C SER A 124 -0.25 8.83 33.78
N LEU A 125 -0.50 8.88 32.46
CA LEU A 125 0.46 8.45 31.43
C LEU A 125 1.66 9.39 31.23
N ASN A 126 1.45 10.71 31.25
CA ASN A 126 2.47 11.74 31.00
C ASN A 126 3.35 11.46 29.75
N LEU A 127 2.69 11.25 28.60
CA LEU A 127 3.37 10.89 27.35
C LEU A 127 4.07 12.08 26.68
N PRO A 128 5.11 11.80 25.85
CA PRO A 128 5.71 12.81 24.97
C PRO A 128 4.69 13.30 23.93
N VAL A 129 4.64 14.61 23.72
CA VAL A 129 3.68 15.25 22.80
C VAL A 129 4.36 16.18 21.81
N ILE A 130 3.67 16.43 20.71
CA ILE A 130 4.05 17.46 19.73
C ILE A 130 3.17 18.69 19.83
N GLU A 131 3.77 19.88 19.70
CA GLU A 131 3.01 21.13 19.59
C GLU A 131 2.57 21.36 18.15
N MET A 132 1.35 21.89 17.97
CA MET A 132 0.91 22.39 16.67
C MET A 132 1.60 23.71 16.31
N ALA A 133 1.88 23.90 15.03
CA ALA A 133 2.41 25.15 14.52
C ALA A 133 1.38 26.28 14.72
N GLY A 134 1.84 27.42 15.24
CA GLY A 134 0.99 28.59 15.47
C GLY A 134 0.58 29.34 14.19
N ALA A 135 1.21 29.04 13.06
CA ALA A 135 0.90 29.63 11.77
C ALA A 135 0.98 28.57 10.66
N ALA A 136 0.11 28.72 9.66
CA ALA A 136 0.14 27.88 8.47
C ALA A 136 1.43 28.14 7.66
N PRO A 137 2.17 27.09 7.25
CA PRO A 137 3.33 27.25 6.40
C PRO A 137 2.97 27.76 4.99
N SER A 138 3.94 28.39 4.33
CA SER A 138 3.81 28.88 2.95
C SER A 138 4.31 27.86 1.92
N ILE A 139 3.90 27.99 0.66
CA ILE A 139 4.50 27.22 -0.45
C ILE A 139 6.02 27.48 -0.47
N GLY A 140 6.80 26.41 -0.61
CA GLY A 140 8.26 26.40 -0.55
C GLY A 140 8.83 26.16 0.86
N SER A 141 8.01 26.21 1.90
CA SER A 141 8.48 25.92 3.27
C SER A 141 8.90 24.46 3.38
N ARG A 142 10.06 24.21 4.00
CA ARG A 142 10.55 22.85 4.24
C ARG A 142 9.75 22.18 5.36
N ILE A 143 9.43 20.91 5.16
CA ILE A 143 8.77 20.06 6.14
C ILE A 143 9.48 18.72 6.25
N PHE A 144 9.24 18.05 7.38
CA PHE A 144 9.76 16.72 7.71
C PHE A 144 8.59 15.81 8.05
N VAL A 145 8.58 14.60 7.50
CA VAL A 145 7.51 13.61 7.67
C VAL A 145 8.07 12.39 8.38
N PHE A 146 7.41 11.99 9.45
CA PHE A 146 7.73 10.84 10.29
C PHE A 146 6.58 9.84 10.24
N GLY A 147 6.90 8.56 10.09
CA GLY A 147 5.92 7.48 10.11
C GLY A 147 6.55 6.10 9.93
N PHE A 148 5.71 5.08 9.84
CA PHE A 148 6.08 3.67 9.70
C PHE A 148 5.54 3.13 8.38
N PRO A 149 6.16 3.47 7.24
CA PRO A 149 5.70 2.97 5.96
C PRO A 149 5.99 1.46 5.86
N GLY A 150 5.13 0.71 5.17
CA GLY A 150 5.30 -0.75 5.05
C GLY A 150 6.63 -1.17 4.41
N ILE A 151 7.19 -0.30 3.57
CA ILE A 151 8.53 -0.47 2.95
C ILE A 151 9.69 -0.34 3.95
N GLY A 152 9.44 0.17 5.16
CA GLY A 152 10.44 0.41 6.20
C GLY A 152 10.72 -0.80 7.09
N ASP A 153 10.14 -1.97 6.80
CA ASP A 153 10.33 -3.22 7.56
C ASP A 153 10.13 -3.04 9.08
N GLY A 154 9.10 -2.27 9.45
CA GLY A 154 8.75 -1.96 10.85
C GLY A 154 9.55 -0.84 11.51
N TYR A 155 10.57 -0.28 10.84
CA TYR A 155 11.32 0.87 11.35
C TYR A 155 10.63 2.20 11.04
N MET A 156 10.85 3.20 11.88
CA MET A 156 10.40 4.56 11.61
C MET A 156 11.22 5.17 10.47
N VAL A 157 10.54 5.80 9.52
CA VAL A 157 11.14 6.50 8.40
C VAL A 157 10.93 8.00 8.54
N LEU A 158 12.02 8.75 8.33
CA LEU A 158 12.05 10.20 8.25
C LEU A 158 12.30 10.62 6.80
N THR A 159 11.39 11.40 6.22
CA THR A 159 11.56 12.02 4.90
C THR A 159 11.44 13.54 5.00
N SER A 160 11.98 14.27 4.01
CA SER A 160 11.88 15.73 3.97
C SER A 160 11.54 16.23 2.58
N GLY A 161 10.86 17.37 2.53
CA GLY A 161 10.41 18.01 1.30
C GLY A 161 10.07 19.47 1.53
N ALA A 162 9.48 20.10 0.53
CA ALA A 162 8.87 21.41 0.61
C ALA A 162 7.36 21.30 0.37
N ILE A 163 6.59 22.26 0.87
CA ILE A 163 5.19 22.40 0.51
C ILE A 163 5.11 22.90 -0.93
N THR A 164 4.56 22.11 -1.84
CA THR A 164 4.45 22.43 -3.26
C THR A 164 3.13 23.12 -3.57
N THR A 165 2.06 22.83 -2.82
CA THR A 165 0.74 23.43 -3.04
C THR A 165 -0.05 23.49 -1.73
N ILE A 166 -0.89 24.51 -1.60
CA ILE A 166 -1.86 24.67 -0.50
C ILE A 166 -3.26 24.66 -1.11
N GLN A 167 -4.06 23.67 -0.76
CA GLN A 167 -5.45 23.56 -1.19
C GLN A 167 -6.36 24.06 -0.07
N ASN A 168 -7.03 25.18 -0.33
CA ASN A 168 -8.03 25.70 0.59
C ASN A 168 -9.37 25.02 0.34
N GLY A 169 -10.14 24.81 1.38
CA GLY A 169 -11.55 24.46 1.29
C GLY A 169 -12.37 25.24 2.30
N ASN A 170 -13.64 24.90 2.42
CA ASN A 170 -14.53 25.51 3.40
C ASN A 170 -14.84 24.48 4.47
N LEU A 171 -14.52 24.81 5.72
CA LEU A 171 -14.88 24.02 6.90
C LEU A 171 -15.52 24.96 7.90
N ASN A 172 -16.68 24.57 8.44
CA ASN A 172 -17.47 25.42 9.35
C ASN A 172 -17.80 26.83 8.79
N GLY A 173 -17.96 26.95 7.47
CA GLY A 173 -18.23 28.23 6.80
C GLY A 173 -17.02 29.16 6.67
N GLU A 174 -15.83 28.74 7.12
CA GLU A 174 -14.58 29.47 6.96
C GLU A 174 -13.72 28.85 5.86
N ARG A 175 -13.12 29.69 5.01
CA ARG A 175 -12.17 29.26 3.99
C ARG A 175 -10.79 29.08 4.62
N ILE A 176 -10.39 27.83 4.83
CA ILE A 176 -9.12 27.47 5.49
C ILE A 176 -8.26 26.56 4.59
N PRO A 177 -6.94 26.48 4.83
CA PRO A 177 -6.09 25.46 4.22
C PRO A 177 -6.55 24.08 4.69
N LEU A 178 -7.06 23.22 3.80
CA LEU A 178 -7.46 21.84 4.14
C LEU A 178 -6.35 20.83 3.85
N TRP A 179 -5.62 21.01 2.75
CA TRP A 179 -4.56 20.09 2.36
C TRP A 179 -3.27 20.83 1.98
N TYR A 180 -2.14 20.30 2.42
CA TYR A 180 -0.84 20.59 1.83
C TYR A 180 -0.44 19.47 0.87
N GLN A 181 0.13 19.84 -0.27
CA GLN A 181 0.89 18.93 -1.10
C GLN A 181 2.37 19.15 -0.87
N THR A 182 3.16 18.08 -0.90
CA THR A 182 4.61 18.12 -0.72
C THR A 182 5.32 17.19 -1.69
N ASP A 183 6.57 17.51 -2.01
CA ASP A 183 7.51 16.62 -2.69
C ASP A 183 8.29 15.71 -1.70
N ALA A 184 8.00 15.80 -0.39
CA ALA A 184 8.49 14.82 0.57
C ALA A 184 7.95 13.44 0.21
N GLN A 185 8.81 12.42 0.32
CA GLN A 185 8.40 11.06 0.03
C GLN A 185 7.39 10.57 1.09
N ILE A 186 6.15 10.35 0.65
CA ILE A 186 5.09 9.73 1.44
C ILE A 186 4.74 8.39 0.80
N SER A 187 4.71 7.33 1.59
CA SER A 187 4.36 5.97 1.16
C SER A 187 3.31 5.35 2.10
N PRO A 188 2.57 4.32 1.66
CA PRO A 188 1.62 3.61 2.52
C PRO A 188 2.26 3.22 3.86
N GLY A 189 1.57 3.53 4.95
CA GLY A 189 2.03 3.38 6.34
C GLY A 189 2.56 4.68 6.98
N ASN A 190 2.92 5.71 6.21
CA ASN A 190 3.09 7.07 6.77
C ASN A 190 1.75 7.72 7.16
N SER A 191 0.64 7.22 6.61
CA SER A 191 -0.71 7.68 6.91
C SER A 191 -0.98 7.66 8.40
N GLY A 192 -1.38 8.81 8.95
CA GLY A 192 -1.67 9.02 10.36
C GLY A 192 -0.44 9.45 11.18
N GLY A 193 0.74 9.48 10.57
CA GLY A 193 1.99 9.92 11.20
C GLY A 193 2.05 11.44 11.37
N LEU A 194 3.26 11.98 11.34
CA LEU A 194 3.51 13.36 11.73
C LEU A 194 4.26 14.14 10.65
N ALA A 195 3.70 15.28 10.22
CA ALA A 195 4.43 16.27 9.45
C ALA A 195 4.76 17.49 10.33
N VAL A 196 6.03 17.90 10.38
CA VAL A 196 6.51 19.07 11.13
C VAL A 196 7.23 20.09 10.25
N ASN A 197 7.26 21.35 10.68
CA ASN A 197 8.14 22.38 10.12
C ASN A 197 9.57 22.26 10.69
N SER A 198 10.46 23.16 10.26
CA SER A 198 11.85 23.25 10.73
C SER A 198 12.01 23.65 12.20
N GLU A 199 10.94 24.07 12.89
CA GLU A 199 10.90 24.29 14.34
C GLU A 199 10.46 23.03 15.12
N GLY A 200 10.24 21.91 14.43
CA GLY A 200 9.75 20.68 15.05
C GLY A 200 8.32 20.80 15.58
N ARG A 201 7.49 21.63 14.94
CA ARG A 201 6.07 21.82 15.25
C ARG A 201 5.18 21.24 14.16
N MET A 202 4.10 20.59 14.58
CA MET A 202 3.18 19.89 13.70
C MET A 202 2.51 20.87 12.72
N VAL A 203 2.65 20.59 11.43
CA VAL A 203 1.93 21.27 10.35
C VAL A 203 0.75 20.45 9.81
N GLY A 204 0.72 19.14 10.09
CA GLY A 204 -0.40 18.29 9.73
C GLY A 204 -0.13 16.80 9.86
N ILE A 205 -1.09 16.00 9.38
CA ILE A 205 -1.05 14.53 9.36
C ILE A 205 -0.89 14.08 7.89
N PRO A 206 0.15 13.31 7.55
CA PRO A 206 0.24 12.64 6.25
C PRO A 206 -0.97 11.73 6.05
N THR A 207 -1.64 11.81 4.90
CA THR A 207 -2.91 11.10 4.67
C THR A 207 -2.92 10.32 3.36
N ALA A 208 -2.62 10.98 2.24
CA ALA A 208 -2.80 10.42 0.91
C ALA A 208 -1.62 10.77 0.00
N VAL A 209 -1.44 10.06 -1.12
CA VAL A 209 -0.47 10.40 -2.17
C VAL A 209 -1.23 10.64 -3.46
N ARG A 210 -0.98 11.77 -4.12
CA ARG A 210 -1.43 12.03 -5.49
C ARG A 210 -0.28 11.68 -6.44
N SER A 211 -0.50 10.73 -7.34
CA SER A 211 0.46 10.34 -8.38
C SER A 211 0.06 10.89 -9.74
N GLU A 212 1.04 11.36 -10.52
CA GLU A 212 0.86 11.80 -11.90
C GLU A 212 1.52 10.79 -12.86
N GLU A 213 0.70 10.15 -13.70
CA GLU A 213 1.10 8.98 -14.51
C GLU A 213 2.12 9.26 -15.62
N ARG A 214 2.23 10.51 -16.09
CA ARG A 214 3.08 10.85 -17.25
C ARG A 214 4.56 11.05 -16.91
N THR A 215 4.86 11.37 -15.66
CA THR A 215 6.21 11.67 -15.16
C THR A 215 6.62 10.77 -14.01
N LEU A 216 5.71 9.90 -13.53
CA LEU A 216 5.86 9.12 -12.29
C LEU A 216 6.03 10.03 -11.06
N GLY A 217 5.59 11.29 -11.14
CA GLY A 217 5.65 12.25 -10.04
C GLY A 217 4.69 11.85 -8.92
N ARG A 218 5.15 11.91 -7.67
CA ARG A 218 4.33 11.66 -6.46
C ARG A 218 4.29 12.94 -5.63
N LEU A 219 3.10 13.40 -5.29
CA LEU A 219 2.87 14.49 -4.35
C LEU A 219 2.20 13.93 -3.11
N GLY A 220 2.91 13.99 -1.99
CA GLY A 220 2.37 13.64 -0.69
C GLY A 220 1.30 14.65 -0.25
N GLY A 221 0.19 14.17 0.27
CA GLY A 221 -0.92 14.94 0.81
C GLY A 221 -0.92 14.91 2.33
N ILE A 222 -1.07 16.09 2.94
CA ILE A 222 -1.07 16.28 4.39
C ILE A 222 -2.34 17.03 4.77
N LEU A 223 -3.16 16.45 5.65
CA LEU A 223 -4.28 17.14 6.29
C LEU A 223 -3.71 18.20 7.23
N THR A 224 -4.10 19.46 7.09
CA THR A 224 -3.44 20.55 7.82
C THR A 224 -3.80 20.55 9.31
N ALA A 225 -2.87 21.02 10.14
CA ALA A 225 -3.14 21.28 11.56
C ALA A 225 -4.31 22.26 11.76
N THR A 226 -4.49 23.23 10.87
CA THR A 226 -5.62 24.17 10.89
C THR A 226 -6.97 23.46 10.67
N ALA A 227 -7.04 22.53 9.71
CA ALA A 227 -8.23 21.74 9.46
C ALA A 227 -8.57 20.85 10.67
N ILE A 228 -7.56 20.20 11.25
CA ILE A 228 -7.70 19.37 12.46
C ILE A 228 -8.24 20.20 13.62
N GLN A 229 -7.67 21.36 13.91
CA GLN A 229 -8.14 22.24 14.98
C GLN A 229 -9.60 22.69 14.77
N SER A 230 -9.94 23.08 13.55
CA SER A 230 -11.31 23.51 13.20
C SER A 230 -12.33 22.37 13.34
N ALA A 231 -11.96 21.14 12.94
CA ALA A 231 -12.79 19.96 13.12
C ALA A 231 -13.02 19.62 14.60
N LEU A 232 -11.97 19.72 15.44
CA LEU A 232 -12.06 19.41 16.86
C LEU A 232 -12.85 20.45 17.65
N TYR A 233 -12.75 21.72 17.26
CA TYR A 233 -13.57 22.77 17.86
C TYR A 233 -15.07 22.48 17.69
N THR A 234 -15.51 22.01 16.52
CA THR A 234 -16.90 21.62 16.27
C THR A 234 -17.32 20.41 17.08
N ALA A 235 -16.46 19.40 17.20
CA ALA A 235 -16.75 18.20 17.99
C ALA A 235 -16.95 18.50 19.48
N VAL A 236 -16.18 19.44 20.05
CA VAL A 236 -16.32 19.89 21.44
C VAL A 236 -17.54 20.80 21.62
N ALA A 237 -17.85 21.67 20.65
CA ALA A 237 -19.02 22.56 20.70
C ALA A 237 -20.37 21.80 20.56
N ALA A 238 -20.34 20.58 20.00
CA ALA A 238 -21.50 19.70 19.89
C ALA A 238 -21.80 18.91 21.20
N VAL A 239 -20.96 19.02 22.23
CA VAL A 239 -21.22 18.42 23.55
C VAL A 239 -22.13 19.37 24.35
N PRO A 240 -23.42 19.05 24.58
CA PRO A 240 -24.24 19.89 25.46
C PRO A 240 -23.68 19.79 26.88
N THR A 241 -23.43 20.94 27.51
CA THR A 241 -23.10 21.03 28.94
C THR A 241 -24.17 20.28 29.74
N LEU A 242 -23.86 19.08 30.22
CA LEU A 242 -24.74 18.29 31.07
C LEU A 242 -24.67 18.84 32.50
N THR A 243 -25.58 19.74 32.84
CA THR A 243 -25.91 20.00 34.25
C THR A 243 -26.76 18.83 34.76
N ALA A 244 -26.36 18.24 35.89
CA ALA A 244 -27.00 17.05 36.48
C ALA A 244 -28.53 17.22 36.67
N PRO A 245 -29.33 16.16 36.45
CA PRO A 245 -30.78 16.26 36.51
C PRO A 245 -31.28 16.36 37.96
N GLN A 246 -32.04 17.41 38.27
CA GLN A 246 -33.03 17.37 39.36
C GLN A 246 -34.42 17.17 38.74
N LEU A 247 -35.12 16.14 39.20
CA LEU A 247 -36.50 15.82 38.83
C LEU A 247 -37.47 16.78 39.53
N GLU A 248 -38.14 17.63 38.78
CA GLU A 248 -39.49 18.10 39.11
C GLU A 248 -40.34 18.20 37.83
N ALA A 249 -41.58 17.72 37.92
CA ALA A 249 -42.55 17.71 36.83
C ALA A 249 -43.46 18.94 36.92
N THR A 250 -43.60 19.74 35.85
CA THR A 250 -44.86 20.40 35.46
C THR A 250 -44.81 21.07 34.07
N SER A 251 -45.73 20.63 33.22
CA SER A 251 -46.59 21.35 32.25
C SER A 251 -46.10 22.52 31.38
N SER A 252 -46.49 22.39 30.11
CA SER A 252 -46.65 23.37 29.01
C SER A 252 -45.42 23.66 28.14
N ALA A 253 -45.35 22.94 27.01
CA ALA A 253 -44.44 23.24 25.91
C ALA A 253 -44.93 24.48 25.13
N PRO A 254 -44.03 25.36 24.66
CA PRO A 254 -44.32 26.31 23.61
C PRO A 254 -44.51 25.57 22.28
N ASN A 255 -45.43 26.07 21.46
CA ASN A 255 -45.78 25.52 20.15
C ASN A 255 -44.58 25.59 19.19
N VAL A 256 -43.86 24.47 19.03
CA VAL A 256 -42.88 24.26 17.96
C VAL A 256 -43.69 23.85 16.72
N PRO A 257 -43.54 24.51 15.55
CA PRO A 257 -44.15 24.03 14.33
C PRO A 257 -43.62 22.61 14.03
N PRO A 258 -44.42 21.69 13.48
CA PRO A 258 -43.96 20.33 13.24
C PRO A 258 -42.71 20.34 12.35
N PRO A 259 -41.73 19.45 12.58
CA PRO A 259 -40.77 19.09 11.55
C PRO A 259 -41.56 18.64 10.32
N ASP A 260 -41.12 19.05 9.13
CA ASP A 260 -41.66 18.53 7.87
C ASP A 260 -41.76 17.01 7.96
N GLN A 261 -42.98 16.51 7.81
CA GLN A 261 -43.23 15.08 7.69
C GLN A 261 -42.63 14.61 6.35
N PRO A 262 -41.80 13.56 6.31
CA PRO A 262 -41.43 12.93 5.04
C PRO A 262 -42.69 12.29 4.46
N THR A 263 -43.26 12.95 3.46
CA THR A 263 -44.37 12.39 2.67
C THR A 263 -43.81 11.28 1.79
N GLY A 264 -44.08 10.04 2.21
CA GLY A 264 -43.80 8.75 1.56
C GLY A 264 -43.25 8.73 0.13
N GLN A 265 -42.01 8.25 0.01
CA GLN A 265 -41.56 7.13 -0.83
C GLN A 265 -40.06 6.92 -0.54
N THR A 266 -39.66 5.72 -0.14
CA THR A 266 -38.24 5.36 -0.04
C THR A 266 -37.69 5.14 -1.45
N GLN A 267 -36.56 5.76 -1.78
CA GLN A 267 -35.93 5.62 -3.09
C GLN A 267 -34.43 5.37 -2.93
N LEU A 268 -33.93 4.36 -3.66
CA LEU A 268 -32.51 4.14 -3.87
C LEU A 268 -32.22 4.24 -5.37
N VAL A 269 -31.20 5.02 -5.71
CA VAL A 269 -30.66 5.12 -7.07
C VAL A 269 -29.15 4.92 -6.98
N ILE A 270 -28.62 4.13 -7.90
CA ILE A 270 -27.18 3.98 -8.10
C ILE A 270 -26.90 4.10 -9.59
N ASP A 271 -25.96 4.98 -9.92
CA ASP A 271 -25.51 5.20 -11.29
C ASP A 271 -24.02 4.95 -11.34
N LEU A 272 -23.59 4.13 -12.29
CA LEU A 272 -22.17 3.96 -12.60
C LEU A 272 -21.75 5.15 -13.48
N THR A 273 -20.95 6.05 -12.93
CA THR A 273 -20.65 7.35 -13.57
C THR A 273 -19.38 7.29 -14.41
N ASN A 274 -18.38 6.52 -13.99
CA ASN A 274 -17.12 6.35 -14.72
C ASN A 274 -16.47 5.00 -14.39
N VAL A 275 -15.69 4.47 -15.32
CA VAL A 275 -14.81 3.33 -15.09
C VAL A 275 -13.45 3.63 -15.68
N GLU A 276 -12.44 3.65 -14.82
CA GLU A 276 -11.06 3.85 -15.20
C GLU A 276 -10.32 2.51 -15.19
N HIS A 277 -9.40 2.34 -16.13
CA HIS A 277 -8.63 1.13 -16.32
C HIS A 277 -7.15 1.39 -16.12
N ASN A 278 -6.44 0.38 -15.58
CA ASN A 278 -5.00 0.45 -15.30
C ASN A 278 -4.64 1.53 -14.26
N VAL A 279 -5.60 1.87 -13.40
CA VAL A 279 -5.35 2.76 -12.27
C VAL A 279 -4.47 2.03 -11.27
N THR A 280 -3.45 2.72 -10.76
CA THR A 280 -2.61 2.20 -9.69
C THR A 280 -3.12 2.69 -8.34
N GLN A 281 -3.53 1.75 -7.49
CA GLN A 281 -3.98 2.03 -6.13
C GLN A 281 -3.29 1.08 -5.15
N ASP A 282 -2.68 1.65 -4.11
CA ASP A 282 -1.93 0.91 -3.08
C ASP A 282 -0.89 -0.09 -3.64
N GLY A 283 -0.27 0.28 -4.77
CA GLY A 283 0.75 -0.54 -5.44
C GLY A 283 0.21 -1.65 -6.34
N ALA A 284 -1.12 -1.80 -6.44
CA ALA A 284 -1.76 -2.73 -7.36
C ALA A 284 -2.35 -1.97 -8.56
N VAL A 285 -2.19 -2.53 -9.76
CA VAL A 285 -2.83 -2.03 -10.97
C VAL A 285 -4.19 -2.70 -11.12
N GLY A 286 -5.23 -1.93 -11.41
CA GLY A 286 -6.59 -2.44 -11.47
C GLY A 286 -7.56 -1.54 -12.21
N MET A 287 -8.83 -1.81 -11.95
CA MET A 287 -9.96 -1.03 -12.44
C MET A 287 -10.55 -0.22 -11.28
N LEU A 288 -10.87 1.05 -11.54
CA LEU A 288 -11.53 1.94 -10.58
C LEU A 288 -12.90 2.34 -11.13
N ALA A 289 -13.97 1.94 -10.44
CA ALA A 289 -15.35 2.26 -10.83
C ALA A 289 -15.90 3.34 -9.92
N HIS A 290 -16.41 4.42 -10.51
CA HIS A 290 -17.04 5.54 -9.83
C HIS A 290 -18.56 5.40 -9.92
N VAL A 291 -19.23 5.60 -8.79
CA VAL A 291 -20.67 5.53 -8.68
C VAL A 291 -21.23 6.78 -8.00
N SER A 292 -22.38 7.23 -8.48
CA SER A 292 -23.24 8.16 -7.75
C SER A 292 -24.35 7.36 -7.07
N VAL A 293 -24.62 7.66 -5.81
CA VAL A 293 -25.69 7.04 -5.03
C VAL A 293 -26.60 8.13 -4.49
N ARG A 294 -27.91 7.95 -4.66
CA ARG A 294 -28.93 8.78 -3.99
C ARG A 294 -29.85 7.90 -3.16
N ALA A 295 -30.03 8.27 -1.89
CA ALA A 295 -30.85 7.56 -0.92
C ALA A 295 -31.88 8.49 -0.27
N ILE A 296 -33.16 8.24 -0.52
CA ILE A 296 -34.29 8.96 0.06
C ILE A 296 -35.05 8.06 1.04
N GLY A 297 -35.21 8.50 2.29
CA GLY A 297 -35.91 7.77 3.36
C GLY A 297 -35.07 6.73 4.09
N PHE A 298 -33.73 6.77 3.94
CA PHE A 298 -32.78 5.77 4.50
C PHE A 298 -31.85 6.36 5.57
N ARG A 299 -32.24 7.45 6.23
CA ARG A 299 -31.44 8.08 7.27
C ARG A 299 -31.07 7.09 8.39
N GLY A 300 -29.79 6.95 8.66
CA GLY A 300 -29.24 6.05 9.67
C GLY A 300 -29.36 4.57 9.32
N VAL A 301 -29.82 4.21 8.12
CA VAL A 301 -29.92 2.83 7.64
C VAL A 301 -28.63 2.50 6.87
N PRO A 302 -27.84 1.50 7.30
CA PRO A 302 -26.67 1.06 6.55
C PRO A 302 -27.10 0.53 5.17
N LEU A 303 -26.49 1.05 4.12
CA LEU A 303 -26.70 0.65 2.74
C LEU A 303 -25.44 -0.05 2.24
N ARG A 304 -25.57 -1.28 1.75
CA ARG A 304 -24.50 -2.00 1.08
C ARG A 304 -24.48 -1.58 -0.38
N THR A 305 -23.34 -1.06 -0.81
CA THR A 305 -23.08 -0.68 -2.20
C THR A 305 -21.95 -1.55 -2.71
N ALA A 306 -22.08 -2.11 -3.91
CA ALA A 306 -21.10 -3.02 -4.47
C ALA A 306 -20.98 -2.84 -5.98
N ILE A 307 -19.85 -3.26 -6.55
CA ILE A 307 -19.71 -3.53 -7.97
C ILE A 307 -19.51 -5.03 -8.22
N PHE A 308 -20.03 -5.52 -9.34
CA PHE A 308 -19.89 -6.92 -9.77
C PHE A 308 -19.32 -6.98 -11.17
N LEU A 309 -18.38 -7.92 -11.38
CA LEU A 309 -17.79 -8.15 -12.70
C LEU A 309 -18.35 -9.42 -13.33
N SER A 310 -18.59 -9.32 -14.63
CA SER A 310 -19.11 -10.41 -15.47
C SER A 310 -18.49 -10.35 -16.85
N TRP A 311 -18.48 -11.49 -17.53
CA TRP A 311 -18.11 -11.58 -18.94
C TRP A 311 -19.26 -11.08 -19.83
N ASP A 312 -18.92 -10.72 -21.07
CA ASP A 312 -19.88 -10.26 -22.08
C ASP A 312 -21.01 -11.27 -22.39
N ASP A 313 -20.74 -12.56 -22.22
CA ASP A 313 -21.73 -13.66 -22.29
C ASP A 313 -22.70 -13.72 -21.09
N GLY A 314 -22.50 -12.86 -20.09
CA GLY A 314 -23.31 -12.76 -18.88
C GLY A 314 -22.87 -13.68 -17.75
N ALA A 315 -21.86 -14.53 -17.93
CA ALA A 315 -21.32 -15.35 -16.86
C ALA A 315 -20.57 -14.50 -15.82
N PRO A 316 -20.66 -14.82 -14.52
CA PRO A 316 -19.91 -14.10 -13.49
C PRO A 316 -18.40 -14.24 -13.73
N MET A 317 -17.67 -13.15 -13.54
CA MET A 317 -16.22 -13.20 -13.54
C MET A 317 -15.77 -13.77 -12.20
N LEU A 318 -15.35 -15.04 -12.20
CA LEU A 318 -14.89 -15.70 -10.98
C LEU A 318 -13.51 -15.17 -10.59
N ALA A 319 -13.36 -14.82 -9.32
CA ALA A 319 -12.12 -14.36 -8.75
C ALA A 319 -11.05 -15.47 -8.75
N SER A 320 -9.77 -15.09 -8.75
CA SER A 320 -8.67 -16.04 -8.60
C SER A 320 -8.73 -16.76 -7.24
N ASN A 321 -8.10 -17.93 -7.15
CA ASN A 321 -8.06 -18.71 -5.91
C ASN A 321 -7.32 -18.01 -4.76
N ARG A 322 -6.57 -16.94 -5.06
CA ARG A 322 -5.85 -16.11 -4.07
C ARG A 322 -6.69 -14.95 -3.55
N THR A 323 -7.90 -14.76 -4.06
CA THR A 323 -8.75 -13.62 -3.72
C THR A 323 -9.39 -13.80 -2.34
N ALA A 324 -9.16 -12.83 -1.45
CA ALA A 324 -9.80 -12.76 -0.14
C ALA A 324 -11.34 -12.81 -0.26
N ALA A 325 -12.00 -13.42 0.72
CA ALA A 325 -13.46 -13.56 0.72
C ALA A 325 -14.20 -12.22 0.64
N SER A 326 -13.58 -11.12 1.09
CA SER A 326 -14.12 -9.76 0.98
C SER A 326 -14.26 -9.25 -0.45
N ASN A 327 -13.49 -9.79 -1.41
CA ASN A 327 -13.47 -9.35 -2.81
C ASN A 327 -14.18 -10.34 -3.76
N ARG A 328 -14.99 -11.25 -3.22
CA ARG A 328 -15.78 -12.19 -4.00
C ARG A 328 -17.10 -12.56 -3.32
N THR A 329 -18.11 -12.93 -4.09
CA THR A 329 -19.33 -13.53 -3.56
C THR A 329 -19.04 -14.93 -3.01
N THR A 330 -20.00 -15.50 -2.27
CA THR A 330 -19.94 -16.91 -1.83
C THR A 330 -19.80 -17.87 -3.02
N GLU A 331 -20.35 -17.51 -4.17
CA GLU A 331 -20.27 -18.25 -5.43
C GLU A 331 -18.97 -17.96 -6.21
N GLY A 332 -18.12 -17.07 -5.70
CA GLY A 332 -16.79 -16.75 -6.23
C GLY A 332 -16.76 -15.61 -7.24
N GLN A 333 -17.87 -14.92 -7.52
CA GLN A 333 -17.90 -13.78 -8.43
C GLN A 333 -17.11 -12.61 -7.83
N LEU A 334 -16.24 -12.01 -8.63
CA LEU A 334 -15.42 -10.87 -8.26
C LEU A 334 -16.30 -9.64 -7.96
N THR A 335 -16.06 -9.01 -6.81
CA THR A 335 -16.81 -7.85 -6.32
C THR A 335 -15.93 -6.96 -5.44
N SER A 336 -16.32 -5.70 -5.31
CA SER A 336 -15.79 -4.77 -4.32
C SER A 336 -16.98 -4.07 -3.67
N GLN A 337 -16.97 -3.92 -2.34
CA GLN A 337 -18.15 -3.53 -1.56
C GLN A 337 -17.80 -2.49 -0.50
N GLN A 338 -18.78 -1.64 -0.17
CA GLN A 338 -18.69 -0.65 0.91
C GLN A 338 -20.06 -0.47 1.58
N ILE A 339 -20.04 0.00 2.83
CA ILE A 339 -21.25 0.38 3.55
C ILE A 339 -21.36 1.90 3.60
N LEU A 340 -22.46 2.44 3.10
CA LEU A 340 -22.81 3.86 3.16
C LEU A 340 -23.96 4.05 4.15
N THR A 341 -23.84 4.97 5.10
CA THR A 341 -24.91 5.23 6.09
C THR A 341 -25.42 6.67 5.95
N PRO A 342 -26.56 6.90 5.28
CA PRO A 342 -27.11 8.24 5.05
C PRO A 342 -27.32 9.03 6.35
N GLY A 343 -26.75 10.23 6.44
CA GLY A 343 -26.93 11.13 7.59
C GLY A 343 -28.26 11.90 7.56
N PHE A 344 -28.89 12.00 6.39
CA PHE A 344 -30.10 12.77 6.12
C PHE A 344 -31.14 11.96 5.35
N ASP A 345 -32.39 12.41 5.40
CA ASP A 345 -33.51 11.73 4.71
C ASP A 345 -33.37 11.76 3.18
N ASP A 346 -32.70 12.74 2.59
CA ASP A 346 -32.26 12.73 1.18
C ASP A 346 -30.75 12.93 1.20
N THR A 347 -30.00 11.88 0.90
CA THR A 347 -28.54 11.88 0.89
C THR A 347 -28.03 11.51 -0.49
N ILE A 348 -27.05 12.25 -0.98
CA ILE A 348 -26.35 11.98 -2.25
C ILE A 348 -24.87 11.77 -1.95
N TYR A 349 -24.32 10.68 -2.48
CA TYR A 349 -22.89 10.43 -2.58
C TYR A 349 -22.52 10.60 -4.04
N ASP A 350 -21.87 11.70 -4.38
CA ASP A 350 -21.65 12.08 -5.78
C ASP A 350 -20.56 11.25 -6.48
N ASP A 351 -19.61 10.72 -5.72
CA ASP A 351 -18.44 10.03 -6.26
C ASP A 351 -17.88 8.98 -5.28
N ALA A 352 -18.68 7.96 -4.99
CA ALA A 352 -18.18 6.80 -4.28
C ALA A 352 -17.45 5.89 -5.27
N TRP A 353 -16.30 5.32 -4.89
CA TRP A 353 -15.48 4.56 -5.84
C TRP A 353 -15.15 3.17 -5.33
N PHE A 354 -14.87 2.27 -6.26
CA PHE A 354 -14.54 0.87 -6.00
C PHE A 354 -13.32 0.48 -6.82
N PHE A 355 -12.28 0.01 -6.15
CA PHE A 355 -11.09 -0.50 -6.79
C PHE A 355 -11.11 -2.03 -6.83
N ILE A 356 -10.79 -2.61 -7.99
CA ILE A 356 -10.57 -4.04 -8.16
C ILE A 356 -9.21 -4.26 -8.83
N PRO A 357 -8.22 -4.80 -8.10
CA PRO A 357 -6.91 -5.08 -8.68
C PRO A 357 -6.99 -6.22 -9.69
N TYR A 358 -6.22 -6.11 -10.78
CA TYR A 358 -6.16 -7.13 -11.81
C TYR A 358 -5.52 -8.44 -11.35
N SER A 359 -4.79 -8.43 -10.22
CA SER A 359 -4.30 -9.64 -9.56
C SER A 359 -5.43 -10.56 -9.06
N LEU A 360 -6.64 -10.03 -8.87
CA LEU A 360 -7.81 -10.82 -8.45
C LEU A 360 -8.55 -11.45 -9.63
N PHE A 361 -8.26 -11.04 -10.86
CA PHE A 361 -8.90 -11.57 -12.05
C PHE A 361 -8.54 -13.06 -12.23
N PRO A 362 -9.40 -13.85 -12.89
CA PRO A 362 -9.18 -15.28 -13.02
C PRO A 362 -7.84 -15.61 -13.73
N GLU A 363 -7.18 -16.65 -13.24
CA GLU A 363 -5.87 -17.11 -13.71
C GLU A 363 -6.00 -18.05 -14.93
N GLY A 364 -4.89 -18.32 -15.61
CA GLY A 364 -4.81 -19.32 -16.70
C GLY A 364 -5.52 -18.93 -18.00
N GLN A 365 -5.93 -17.68 -18.16
CA GLN A 365 -6.55 -17.18 -19.40
C GLN A 365 -5.53 -16.44 -20.28
N THR A 366 -5.79 -16.44 -21.59
CA THR A 366 -4.97 -15.72 -22.58
C THR A 366 -5.85 -14.95 -23.55
N GLY A 367 -5.30 -13.91 -24.17
CA GLY A 367 -5.99 -13.10 -25.16
C GLY A 367 -6.90 -12.02 -24.56
N SER A 368 -7.68 -11.37 -25.41
CA SER A 368 -8.59 -10.29 -25.03
C SER A 368 -10.02 -10.83 -24.88
N ARG A 369 -10.68 -10.48 -23.76
CA ARG A 369 -12.07 -10.87 -23.48
C ARG A 369 -12.90 -9.64 -23.13
N GLY A 370 -14.13 -9.61 -23.66
CA GLY A 370 -15.13 -8.62 -23.29
C GLY A 370 -15.71 -8.91 -21.91
N ALA A 371 -15.90 -7.87 -21.12
CA ALA A 371 -16.48 -7.92 -19.79
C ALA A 371 -17.33 -6.67 -19.52
N TYR A 372 -18.06 -6.67 -18.43
CA TYR A 372 -18.73 -5.49 -17.92
C TYR A 372 -18.69 -5.44 -16.39
N VAL A 373 -18.85 -4.22 -15.88
CA VAL A 373 -19.07 -3.94 -14.46
C VAL A 373 -20.46 -3.35 -14.28
N GLU A 374 -21.11 -3.74 -13.18
CA GLU A 374 -22.45 -3.31 -12.79
C GLU A 374 -22.44 -2.97 -11.31
N ALA A 375 -22.96 -1.80 -10.94
CA ALA A 375 -23.04 -1.36 -9.56
C ALA A 375 -24.42 -1.68 -8.97
N GLN A 376 -24.48 -2.04 -7.69
CA GLN A 376 -25.70 -2.41 -7.00
C GLN A 376 -25.75 -1.79 -5.60
N ILE A 377 -26.95 -1.45 -5.13
CA ILE A 377 -27.18 -0.93 -3.78
C ILE A 377 -28.45 -1.51 -3.14
N GLY A 378 -28.35 -1.81 -1.85
CA GLY A 378 -29.45 -2.31 -1.02
C GLY A 378 -29.25 -1.99 0.45
N VAL A 379 -30.25 -2.30 1.25
CA VAL A 379 -30.10 -2.25 2.72
C VAL A 379 -29.13 -3.35 3.14
N ASP A 380 -28.21 -3.03 4.04
CA ASP A 380 -27.23 -4.01 4.50
C ASP A 380 -27.92 -5.22 5.15
N GLY A 381 -27.46 -6.42 4.81
CA GLY A 381 -28.08 -7.69 5.22
C GLY A 381 -29.34 -8.08 4.44
N GLN A 382 -29.71 -7.35 3.38
CA GLN A 382 -30.81 -7.69 2.47
C GLN A 382 -30.31 -7.79 1.01
N ASP A 383 -31.19 -8.27 0.12
CA ASP A 383 -30.93 -8.29 -1.31
C ASP A 383 -30.77 -6.85 -1.86
N PHE A 384 -29.95 -6.71 -2.90
CA PHE A 384 -29.81 -5.44 -3.60
C PHE A 384 -31.16 -5.01 -4.21
N SER A 385 -31.47 -3.74 -4.03
CA SER A 385 -32.78 -3.15 -4.37
C SER A 385 -32.73 -2.20 -5.56
N ALA A 386 -31.53 -1.70 -5.91
CA ALA A 386 -31.28 -0.90 -7.10
C ALA A 386 -29.97 -1.34 -7.76
N ILE A 387 -29.92 -1.28 -9.08
CA ILE A 387 -28.85 -1.77 -9.94
C ILE A 387 -28.62 -0.71 -11.02
N SER A 388 -27.35 -0.39 -11.30
CA SER A 388 -26.97 0.58 -12.32
C SER A 388 -27.03 -0.03 -13.73
N ASP A 389 -26.90 0.82 -14.74
CA ASP A 389 -26.51 0.36 -16.08
C ASP A 389 -25.09 -0.28 -16.06
N ARG A 390 -24.77 -1.03 -17.11
CA ARG A 390 -23.47 -1.70 -17.29
C ARG A 390 -22.48 -0.82 -18.03
N ALA A 391 -21.25 -0.75 -17.53
CA ALA A 391 -20.11 -0.28 -18.32
C ALA A 391 -19.31 -1.46 -18.85
N THR A 392 -19.13 -1.52 -20.17
CA THR A 392 -18.37 -2.59 -20.82
C THR A 392 -16.89 -2.23 -20.94
N PHE A 393 -16.04 -3.24 -20.87
CA PHE A 393 -14.61 -3.09 -21.09
C PHE A 393 -14.02 -4.35 -21.72
N ASN A 394 -12.85 -4.22 -22.34
CA ASN A 394 -12.07 -5.37 -22.77
C ASN A 394 -10.90 -5.55 -21.82
N TYR A 395 -10.79 -6.74 -21.24
CA TYR A 395 -9.63 -7.12 -20.46
C TYR A 395 -8.70 -7.98 -21.32
N THR A 396 -7.45 -7.55 -21.46
CA THR A 396 -6.45 -8.29 -22.22
C THR A 396 -5.48 -8.95 -21.26
N PHE A 397 -5.55 -10.28 -21.21
CA PHE A 397 -4.54 -11.07 -20.51
C PHE A 397 -3.21 -10.95 -21.27
N PRO A 398 -2.08 -10.80 -20.55
CA PRO A 398 -0.77 -10.74 -21.19
C PRO A 398 -0.56 -11.97 -22.07
N ASN A 399 0.12 -11.79 -23.20
CA ASN A 399 0.52 -12.92 -24.03
C ASN A 399 1.49 -13.79 -23.23
N ALA A 400 1.15 -15.08 -23.11
CA ALA A 400 1.97 -16.03 -22.39
C ALA A 400 3.38 -16.12 -23.02
N GLN A 401 4.40 -15.81 -22.22
CA GLN A 401 5.81 -15.90 -22.60
C GLN A 401 6.63 -16.40 -21.41
N LEU A 402 7.51 -17.38 -21.64
CA LEU A 402 8.55 -17.73 -20.69
C LEU A 402 9.91 -17.40 -21.31
N VAL A 403 10.82 -16.92 -20.48
CA VAL A 403 12.20 -16.62 -20.86
C VAL A 403 13.12 -17.18 -19.79
N VAL A 404 14.16 -17.89 -20.21
CA VAL A 404 15.27 -18.28 -19.34
C VAL A 404 16.59 -17.89 -19.96
N ASN A 405 17.51 -17.38 -19.14
CA ASN A 405 18.89 -17.15 -19.52
C ASN A 405 19.79 -17.72 -18.43
N LEU A 406 20.89 -18.36 -18.81
CA LEU A 406 21.94 -18.69 -17.86
C LEU A 406 22.82 -17.45 -17.67
N LEU A 407 23.13 -17.11 -16.42
CA LEU A 407 23.86 -15.89 -16.08
C LEU A 407 25.34 -16.16 -15.81
N ARG A 408 25.64 -17.15 -14.98
CA ARG A 408 27.00 -17.54 -14.60
C ARG A 408 27.03 -18.91 -13.96
N ILE A 409 28.20 -19.55 -14.01
CA ILE A 409 28.52 -20.76 -13.23
C ILE A 409 29.59 -20.44 -12.19
N GLU A 410 29.30 -20.76 -10.93
CA GLU A 410 30.24 -20.69 -9.81
C GLU A 410 30.79 -22.08 -9.53
N HIS A 411 32.09 -22.25 -9.74
CA HIS A 411 32.79 -23.51 -9.45
C HIS A 411 33.25 -23.57 -8.00
N ASN A 412 33.35 -24.79 -7.45
CA ASN A 412 33.78 -25.03 -6.07
C ASN A 412 32.92 -24.34 -5.00
N ALA A 413 31.64 -24.12 -5.31
CA ALA A 413 30.67 -23.70 -4.32
C ALA A 413 30.50 -24.78 -3.25
N VAL A 414 30.27 -24.37 -2.01
CA VAL A 414 30.03 -25.28 -0.89
C VAL A 414 28.61 -25.09 -0.39
N GLN A 415 27.87 -26.19 -0.29
CA GLN A 415 26.54 -26.22 0.29
C GLN A 415 26.37 -27.55 1.03
N ASP A 416 25.87 -27.49 2.27
CA ASP A 416 25.61 -28.66 3.12
C ASP A 416 26.81 -29.63 3.23
N ASN A 417 28.02 -29.06 3.38
CA ASN A 417 29.32 -29.77 3.40
C ASN A 417 29.69 -30.54 2.12
N ALA A 418 28.94 -30.39 1.03
CA ALA A 418 29.31 -30.88 -0.28
C ALA A 418 29.96 -29.75 -1.10
N GLN A 419 31.00 -30.09 -1.85
CA GLN A 419 31.60 -29.20 -2.85
C GLN A 419 30.98 -29.51 -4.22
N GLY A 420 30.63 -28.47 -4.97
CA GLY A 420 29.95 -28.61 -6.25
C GLY A 420 30.02 -27.36 -7.11
N MET A 421 29.18 -27.31 -8.14
CA MET A 421 28.93 -26.11 -8.93
C MET A 421 27.59 -25.49 -8.56
N ARG A 422 27.53 -24.17 -8.60
CA ARG A 422 26.26 -23.43 -8.54
C ARG A 422 26.03 -22.73 -9.88
N VAL A 423 24.89 -23.01 -10.50
CA VAL A 423 24.50 -22.45 -11.80
C VAL A 423 23.42 -21.41 -11.55
N TYR A 424 23.67 -20.16 -11.94
CA TYR A 424 22.72 -19.06 -11.79
C TYR A 424 22.02 -18.79 -13.12
N GLY A 425 20.72 -18.52 -13.07
CA GLY A 425 19.89 -18.17 -14.20
C GLY A 425 18.92 -17.03 -13.89
N TYR A 426 18.47 -16.39 -14.95
CA TYR A 426 17.36 -15.47 -14.99
C TYR A 426 16.14 -16.22 -15.52
N VAL A 427 15.02 -16.15 -14.81
CA VAL A 427 13.73 -16.69 -15.24
C VAL A 427 12.73 -15.55 -15.29
N ASN A 428 12.00 -15.43 -16.40
CA ASN A 428 10.87 -14.51 -16.52
C ASN A 428 9.65 -15.26 -17.06
N ALA A 429 8.52 -15.04 -16.42
CA ALA A 429 7.25 -15.68 -16.77
C ALA A 429 6.17 -14.61 -16.88
N VAL A 430 5.73 -14.35 -18.10
CA VAL A 430 4.67 -13.41 -18.46
C VAL A 430 3.40 -14.17 -18.84
N GLY A 431 2.25 -13.83 -18.25
CA GLY A 431 0.96 -14.49 -18.50
C GLY A 431 0.81 -15.86 -17.82
N TYR A 432 1.68 -16.19 -16.85
CA TYR A 432 1.65 -17.46 -16.12
C TYR A 432 1.31 -17.31 -14.63
N ARG A 433 0.65 -16.22 -14.23
CA ARG A 433 0.21 -16.02 -12.84
C ARG A 433 -0.56 -17.22 -12.32
N GLY A 434 -0.14 -17.76 -11.17
CA GLY A 434 -0.77 -18.94 -10.55
C GLY A 434 -0.43 -20.27 -11.19
N THR A 435 0.20 -20.28 -12.37
CA THR A 435 0.57 -21.51 -13.09
C THR A 435 1.96 -21.96 -12.65
N PRO A 436 2.11 -23.15 -12.04
CA PRO A 436 3.44 -23.67 -11.68
C PRO A 436 4.32 -23.82 -12.92
N ILE A 437 5.52 -23.24 -12.86
CA ILE A 437 6.54 -23.28 -13.91
C ILE A 437 7.71 -24.11 -13.40
N ARG A 438 8.01 -25.19 -14.12
CA ARG A 438 9.16 -26.03 -13.85
C ARG A 438 10.39 -25.46 -14.55
N VAL A 439 11.45 -25.24 -13.79
CA VAL A 439 12.77 -24.89 -14.28
C VAL A 439 13.66 -26.12 -14.11
N ALA A 440 14.36 -26.52 -15.17
CA ALA A 440 15.29 -27.65 -15.09
C ALA A 440 16.65 -27.30 -15.69
N LEU A 441 17.69 -27.77 -15.01
CA LEU A 441 19.07 -27.75 -15.45
C LEU A 441 19.45 -29.13 -15.96
N PHE A 442 19.96 -29.19 -17.19
CA PHE A 442 20.55 -30.36 -17.81
C PHE A 442 22.03 -30.12 -18.05
N LEU A 443 22.83 -31.18 -17.95
CA LEU A 443 24.28 -31.13 -18.10
C LEU A 443 24.71 -32.07 -19.22
N TYR A 444 25.59 -31.58 -20.09
CA TYR A 444 26.10 -32.31 -21.25
C TYR A 444 27.62 -32.19 -21.31
N TRP A 445 28.25 -33.20 -21.91
CA TRP A 445 29.62 -33.09 -22.37
C TRP A 445 29.72 -32.17 -23.59
N GLY A 446 30.92 -31.68 -23.88
CA GLY A 446 31.18 -30.78 -25.02
C GLY A 446 30.83 -31.38 -26.39
N ASP A 447 30.70 -32.72 -26.48
CA ASP A 447 30.23 -33.42 -27.68
C ASP A 447 28.69 -33.53 -27.79
N GLY A 448 27.96 -33.00 -26.81
CA GLY A 448 26.49 -33.03 -26.74
C GLY A 448 25.90 -34.28 -26.06
N THR A 449 26.73 -35.20 -25.58
CA THR A 449 26.25 -36.38 -24.84
C THR A 449 25.79 -35.97 -23.44
N PRO A 450 24.59 -36.38 -22.96
CA PRO A 450 24.15 -36.12 -21.60
C PRO A 450 25.14 -36.67 -20.56
N ILE A 451 25.43 -35.89 -19.52
CA ILE A 451 26.23 -36.38 -18.39
C ILE A 451 25.38 -37.37 -17.61
N SER A 452 25.91 -38.57 -17.35
CA SER A 452 25.20 -39.57 -16.54
C SER A 452 25.13 -39.15 -15.08
N GLY A 453 23.93 -39.25 -14.49
CA GLY A 453 23.69 -39.02 -13.07
C GLY A 453 23.73 -40.31 -12.25
N ALA A 454 24.38 -41.38 -12.71
CA ALA A 454 24.38 -42.69 -12.04
C ALA A 454 24.90 -42.66 -10.58
N ASN A 455 25.70 -41.65 -10.22
CA ASN A 455 26.19 -41.42 -8.86
C ASN A 455 25.28 -40.51 -8.02
N ALA A 456 24.25 -39.91 -8.63
CA ALA A 456 23.33 -38.98 -8.00
C ALA A 456 22.10 -39.71 -7.41
N PRO A 457 21.38 -39.12 -6.45
CA PRO A 457 20.04 -39.57 -6.07
C PRO A 457 19.06 -39.54 -7.25
N SER A 458 17.93 -40.26 -7.13
CA SER A 458 16.90 -40.30 -8.18
C SER A 458 16.36 -38.94 -8.57
N ASP A 459 16.28 -38.02 -7.62
CA ASP A 459 15.71 -36.69 -7.83
C ASP A 459 16.66 -35.75 -8.60
N PHE A 460 17.90 -36.21 -8.82
CA PHE A 460 18.91 -35.57 -9.66
C PHE A 460 19.08 -36.30 -11.01
N GLN A 461 18.12 -37.16 -11.38
CA GLN A 461 18.20 -37.96 -12.60
C GLN A 461 16.92 -37.85 -13.43
N THR A 462 17.09 -37.77 -14.74
CA THR A 462 16.02 -38.03 -15.70
C THR A 462 15.69 -39.52 -15.74
N THR A 463 14.55 -39.88 -16.35
CA THR A 463 14.15 -41.29 -16.54
C THR A 463 15.17 -42.12 -17.33
N ASP A 464 15.96 -41.49 -18.19
CA ASP A 464 17.04 -42.13 -18.95
C ASP A 464 18.40 -42.15 -18.22
N GLY A 465 18.46 -41.65 -16.98
CA GLY A 465 19.66 -41.68 -16.11
C GLY A 465 20.63 -40.52 -16.34
N SER A 466 20.22 -39.48 -17.05
CA SER A 466 20.99 -38.25 -17.24
C SER A 466 20.90 -37.35 -16.00
N LEU A 467 22.00 -36.68 -15.65
CA LEU A 467 22.09 -35.78 -14.51
C LEU A 467 21.25 -34.52 -14.77
N THR A 468 20.34 -34.20 -13.87
CA THR A 468 19.49 -33.01 -13.94
C THR A 468 19.21 -32.47 -12.54
N VAL A 469 18.88 -31.19 -12.43
CA VAL A 469 18.29 -30.60 -11.21
C VAL A 469 17.10 -29.78 -11.64
N GLN A 470 15.99 -29.85 -10.92
CA GLN A 470 14.80 -29.11 -11.25
C GLN A 470 14.16 -28.52 -9.99
N ASP A 471 13.42 -27.45 -10.18
CA ASP A 471 12.61 -26.81 -9.16
C ASP A 471 11.38 -26.18 -9.81
N VAL A 472 10.35 -25.91 -9.01
CA VAL A 472 9.07 -25.37 -9.48
C VAL A 472 8.83 -24.02 -8.85
N VAL A 473 8.76 -22.99 -9.69
CA VAL A 473 8.38 -21.63 -9.28
C VAL A 473 6.94 -21.36 -9.69
N THR A 474 6.17 -20.71 -8.83
CA THR A 474 4.80 -20.30 -9.17
C THR A 474 4.73 -18.77 -9.24
N PRO A 475 4.56 -18.18 -10.44
CA PRO A 475 4.41 -16.74 -10.59
C PRO A 475 3.28 -16.20 -9.72
N SER A 476 3.59 -15.16 -8.95
CA SER A 476 2.59 -14.45 -8.11
C SER A 476 1.90 -13.33 -8.88
N TYR A 477 2.54 -12.85 -9.95
CA TYR A 477 2.06 -11.79 -10.82
C TYR A 477 2.09 -12.24 -12.27
N ASP A 478 1.34 -11.52 -13.12
CA ASP A 478 1.32 -11.77 -14.56
C ASP A 478 2.66 -11.50 -15.24
N ASP A 479 3.54 -10.73 -14.62
CA ASP A 479 4.94 -10.61 -15.00
C ASP A 479 5.78 -10.90 -13.75
N SER A 480 6.44 -12.05 -13.73
CA SER A 480 7.26 -12.49 -12.60
C SER A 480 8.69 -12.76 -13.07
N GLU A 481 9.65 -12.18 -12.37
CA GLU A 481 11.08 -12.30 -12.65
C GLU A 481 11.84 -12.88 -11.46
N TRP A 482 12.77 -13.79 -11.73
CA TRP A 482 13.75 -14.31 -10.78
C TRP A 482 15.15 -14.08 -11.35
N SER A 483 15.82 -13.04 -10.87
CA SER A 483 17.11 -12.57 -11.40
C SER A 483 18.33 -13.32 -10.87
N GLU A 484 18.20 -14.05 -9.75
CA GLU A 484 19.25 -14.90 -9.18
C GLU A 484 18.72 -16.29 -8.83
N PHE A 485 17.94 -16.89 -9.73
CA PHE A 485 17.52 -18.28 -9.58
C PHE A 485 18.72 -19.20 -9.74
N TRP A 486 18.90 -20.21 -8.88
CA TRP A 486 20.11 -21.04 -8.94
C TRP A 486 19.87 -22.50 -8.59
N PHE A 487 20.72 -23.35 -9.17
CA PHE A 487 20.84 -24.77 -8.83
C PHE A 487 22.22 -25.08 -8.27
N PHE A 488 22.29 -26.02 -7.33
CA PHE A 488 23.54 -26.58 -6.85
C PHE A 488 23.67 -28.04 -7.27
N VAL A 489 24.80 -28.39 -7.87
CA VAL A 489 25.12 -29.75 -8.31
C VAL A 489 26.43 -30.21 -7.64
N PRO A 490 26.38 -31.12 -6.66
CA PRO A 490 27.56 -31.72 -6.05
C PRO A 490 28.47 -32.38 -7.07
N TYR A 491 29.79 -32.26 -6.91
CA TYR A 491 30.75 -32.91 -7.82
C TYR A 491 30.72 -34.44 -7.73
N ASP A 492 30.35 -34.99 -6.57
CA ASP A 492 30.21 -36.45 -6.39
C ASP A 492 29.11 -37.08 -7.25
N TYR A 493 28.21 -36.26 -7.82
CA TYR A 493 27.14 -36.73 -8.71
C TYR A 493 27.61 -36.93 -10.16
N PHE A 494 28.78 -36.39 -10.50
CA PHE A 494 29.37 -36.57 -11.83
C PHE A 494 30.04 -37.95 -11.96
N PRO A 495 30.21 -38.47 -13.19
CA PRO A 495 30.87 -39.74 -13.42
C PRO A 495 32.32 -39.74 -12.93
N GLY A 496 32.70 -40.75 -12.13
CA GLY A 496 34.08 -40.96 -11.70
C GLY A 496 34.94 -41.69 -12.73
N GLY A 497 36.26 -41.74 -12.49
CA GLY A 497 37.21 -42.49 -13.34
C GLY A 497 37.67 -41.78 -14.61
N LEU A 498 37.29 -40.51 -14.79
CA LEU A 498 37.84 -39.61 -15.78
C LEU A 498 39.15 -38.97 -15.28
N THR A 499 39.97 -38.45 -16.19
CA THR A 499 41.22 -37.75 -15.86
C THR A 499 41.41 -36.54 -16.75
N GLY A 500 41.99 -35.47 -16.20
CA GLY A 500 42.28 -34.24 -16.93
C GLY A 500 41.05 -33.33 -17.08
N ILE A 501 41.13 -32.40 -18.03
CA ILE A 501 40.08 -31.41 -18.30
C ILE A 501 39.07 -32.00 -19.27
N GLN A 502 37.79 -31.95 -18.90
CA GLN A 502 36.66 -32.34 -19.74
C GLN A 502 35.81 -31.11 -20.07
N ASP A 503 35.53 -30.91 -21.35
CA ASP A 503 34.60 -29.87 -21.81
C ASP A 503 33.17 -30.32 -21.52
N ALA A 504 32.37 -29.40 -20.96
CA ALA A 504 30.97 -29.62 -20.64
C ALA A 504 30.16 -28.34 -20.89
N TYR A 505 28.83 -28.47 -20.92
CA TYR A 505 27.95 -27.31 -20.92
C TYR A 505 26.68 -27.56 -20.12
N ALA A 506 26.12 -26.46 -19.61
CA ALA A 506 24.85 -26.44 -18.89
C ALA A 506 23.75 -25.92 -19.80
N GLN A 507 22.55 -26.49 -19.69
CA GLN A 507 21.35 -26.08 -20.41
C GLN A 507 20.20 -25.91 -19.44
N LEU A 508 19.60 -24.72 -19.41
CA LEU A 508 18.35 -24.47 -18.69
C LEU A 508 17.16 -24.65 -19.62
N GLU A 509 16.09 -25.23 -19.10
CA GLU A 509 14.80 -25.36 -19.78
C GLU A 509 13.66 -24.90 -18.86
N LEU A 510 12.60 -24.36 -19.47
CA LEU A 510 11.38 -23.93 -18.79
C LEU A 510 10.16 -24.60 -19.41
N GLY A 511 9.16 -24.88 -18.58
CA GLY A 511 7.85 -25.32 -19.04
C GLY A 511 6.80 -25.19 -17.94
N VAL A 512 5.54 -25.29 -18.33
CA VAL A 512 4.46 -25.48 -17.37
C VAL A 512 4.68 -26.82 -16.68
N ASP A 513 4.56 -26.85 -15.35
CA ASP A 513 4.76 -28.09 -14.61
C ASP A 513 3.75 -29.17 -15.04
N GLY A 514 4.20 -30.41 -15.15
CA GLY A 514 3.43 -31.52 -15.70
C GLY A 514 3.35 -31.58 -17.24
N GLU A 515 3.74 -30.53 -17.95
CA GLU A 515 3.81 -30.51 -19.42
C GLU A 515 5.25 -30.78 -19.92
N PRO A 516 5.42 -31.14 -21.20
CA PRO A 516 6.73 -31.16 -21.84
C PRO A 516 7.38 -29.77 -21.79
N PHE A 517 8.69 -29.71 -21.61
CA PHE A 517 9.42 -28.44 -21.64
C PHE A 517 9.23 -27.73 -22.98
N SER A 518 8.98 -26.43 -22.93
CA SER A 518 9.08 -25.55 -24.10
C SER A 518 10.56 -25.27 -24.35
N THR A 519 11.08 -25.65 -25.51
CA THR A 519 12.51 -25.60 -25.83
C THR A 519 13.02 -24.16 -25.94
N TRP A 520 13.40 -23.57 -24.81
CA TRP A 520 14.27 -22.40 -24.76
C TRP A 520 15.53 -22.82 -24.02
N SER A 521 16.59 -23.10 -24.79
CA SER A 521 17.88 -23.51 -24.26
C SER A 521 18.88 -22.35 -24.39
N PHE A 522 19.53 -22.04 -23.28
CA PHE A 522 20.77 -21.27 -23.28
C PHE A 522 21.89 -22.17 -22.79
N THR A 523 23.04 -22.08 -23.43
CA THR A 523 24.19 -22.96 -23.19
C THR A 523 25.40 -22.16 -22.73
N GLU A 524 25.96 -22.49 -21.57
CA GLU A 524 27.27 -22.00 -21.13
C GLU A 524 28.24 -23.18 -21.00
N SER A 525 29.39 -23.06 -21.65
CA SER A 525 30.45 -24.06 -21.61
C SER A 525 31.34 -23.86 -20.40
N PHE A 526 31.78 -24.97 -19.80
CA PHE A 526 32.69 -24.97 -18.66
C PHE A 526 33.61 -26.19 -18.69
N GLU A 527 34.70 -26.13 -17.92
CA GLU A 527 35.67 -27.20 -17.79
C GLU A 527 35.51 -27.92 -16.45
N LEU A 528 35.50 -29.26 -16.48
CA LEU A 528 35.59 -30.11 -15.29
C LEU A 528 37.00 -30.69 -15.17
N ASN A 529 37.65 -30.44 -14.05
CA ASN A 529 38.98 -30.97 -13.77
C ASN A 529 38.91 -32.21 -12.89
N TYR A 530 39.27 -33.36 -13.44
CA TYR A 530 39.40 -34.61 -12.73
C TYR A 530 40.87 -34.86 -12.35
N ASN A 531 41.15 -34.87 -11.04
CA ASN A 531 42.48 -35.12 -10.48
C ASN A 531 42.80 -36.61 -10.33
#